data_AF-A0A088E524-F1
#
_entry.id   AF-A0A088E524-F1
#
_cell.length_a   1.000
_cell.length_b   1.000
_cell.length_c   1.000
_cell.angle_alpha   90.00
_cell.angle_beta   90.00
_cell.angle_gamma   90.00
#
_symmetry.space_group_name_H-M   'P 1'
#
loop_
_entity.id
_entity.type
_entity.pdbx_description
1 polymer ?
#
loop_
_entity_poly.entity_id
_entity_poly.type
_entity_poly.pdbx_seq_one_letter_code
_entity_poly.pdbx_strand_id
1 'polypeptide(L)'
;MDIIVEGNVEVVRRVLSRISDLGLKIMLPRIREISERGIDIVSNVYDRRKEPLKLVVDGSYWVYISPPEEVIISYLEAWKLQRSEEDKMKAVLVYCAQRNSLDQGYLRDESSRRNVNDYLRKLEEYC
;
A
#
# COMPACT_ATOMS: atom_id res chain seq x y z
N MET A 1 3.74 -0.26 -4.84
CA MET A 1 2.30 -0.27 -5.12
C MET A 1 1.86 -1.68 -4.93
N ASP A 2 1.04 -1.90 -3.91
CA ASP A 2 0.63 -3.23 -3.54
C ASP A 2 -0.75 -3.44 -4.19
N ILE A 3 -0.85 -4.47 -5.04
CA ILE A 3 -2.08 -4.81 -5.75
C ILE A 3 -2.66 -6.09 -5.18
N ILE A 4 -4.00 -6.11 -5.07
CA ILE A 4 -4.76 -7.28 -4.65
C ILE A 4 -5.48 -7.80 -5.88
N VAL A 5 -5.31 -9.08 -6.16
CA VAL A 5 -5.89 -9.73 -7.33
C VAL A 5 -6.98 -10.69 -6.87
N GLU A 6 -8.23 -10.30 -7.06
CA GLU A 6 -9.36 -11.21 -6.90
C GLU A 6 -9.52 -12.07 -8.16
N GLY A 7 -9.56 -13.40 -7.98
CA GLY A 7 -9.62 -14.36 -9.09
C GLY A 7 -8.26 -15.00 -9.40
N ASN A 8 -7.92 -15.15 -10.68
CA ASN A 8 -6.76 -15.94 -11.11
C ASN A 8 -5.47 -15.08 -11.18
N VAL A 9 -4.65 -15.18 -10.15
CA VAL A 9 -3.39 -14.42 -10.02
C VAL A 9 -2.40 -14.72 -11.15
N GLU A 10 -2.39 -15.92 -11.73
CA GLU A 10 -1.52 -16.30 -12.84
C GLU A 10 -1.82 -15.52 -14.13
N VAL A 11 -3.03 -15.00 -14.32
CA VAL A 11 -3.33 -14.12 -15.46
C VAL A 11 -2.60 -12.79 -15.30
N VAL A 12 -2.74 -12.16 -14.14
CA VAL A 12 -2.10 -10.88 -13.83
C VAL A 12 -0.59 -11.02 -13.81
N ARG A 13 -0.06 -12.07 -13.18
CA ARG A 13 1.38 -12.35 -13.12
C ARG A 13 1.99 -12.53 -14.52
N ARG A 14 1.27 -13.13 -15.46
CA ARG A 14 1.72 -13.36 -16.85
C ARG A 14 1.67 -12.09 -17.71
N VAL A 15 0.76 -11.16 -17.43
CA VAL A 15 0.76 -9.84 -18.06
C VAL A 15 1.90 -9.00 -17.51
N LEU A 16 2.03 -8.93 -16.18
CA LEU A 16 3.05 -8.13 -15.52
C LEU A 16 4.47 -8.58 -15.86
N SER A 17 4.72 -9.90 -15.98
CA SER A 17 6.02 -10.43 -16.39
C SER A 17 6.42 -10.08 -17.83
N ARG A 18 5.47 -9.70 -18.69
CA ARG A 18 5.77 -9.25 -20.06
C ARG A 18 6.16 -7.77 -20.12
N ILE A 19 5.71 -6.98 -19.16
CA ILE A 19 5.88 -5.52 -19.16
C ILE A 19 6.84 -5.04 -18.06
N SER A 20 7.35 -5.95 -17.23
CA SER A 20 8.17 -5.63 -16.05
C SER A 20 9.41 -6.51 -15.98
N ASP A 21 10.48 -5.97 -15.41
CA ASP A 21 11.60 -6.75 -14.92
C ASP A 21 11.31 -7.25 -13.50
N LEU A 22 11.74 -8.48 -13.21
CA LEU A 22 11.65 -9.02 -11.86
C LEU A 22 12.84 -8.51 -11.04
N GLY A 23 12.57 -7.71 -10.01
CA GLY A 23 13.56 -7.31 -9.00
C GLY A 23 13.61 -8.31 -7.85
N LEU A 24 13.78 -7.83 -6.61
CA LEU A 24 13.76 -8.65 -5.38
C LEU A 24 12.43 -9.45 -5.24
N LYS A 25 11.39 -8.81 -4.68
CA LYS A 25 10.01 -9.34 -4.58
C LYS A 25 9.01 -8.52 -5.41
N ILE A 26 9.49 -7.48 -6.07
CA ILE A 26 8.70 -6.42 -6.67
C ILE A 26 8.91 -6.49 -8.19
N MET A 27 7.84 -6.37 -8.96
CA MET A 27 7.92 -6.22 -10.40
C MET A 27 8.12 -4.74 -10.75
N LEU A 28 9.13 -4.45 -11.57
CA LEU A 28 9.51 -3.11 -12.01
C LEU A 28 9.06 -2.93 -13.45
N PRO A 29 7.95 -2.23 -13.72
CA PRO A 29 7.48 -2.01 -15.09
C PRO A 29 8.55 -1.30 -15.92
N ARG A 30 8.79 -1.77 -17.15
CA ARG A 30 9.71 -1.15 -18.10
C ARG A 30 9.15 0.12 -18.74
N ILE A 31 7.85 0.34 -18.60
CA ILE A 31 7.13 1.51 -19.11
C ILE A 31 7.39 2.67 -18.16
N ARG A 32 8.01 3.76 -18.64
CA ARG A 32 8.57 4.82 -17.80
C ARG A 32 7.54 5.44 -16.86
N GLU A 33 6.32 5.63 -17.36
CA GLU A 33 5.17 6.20 -16.65
C GLU A 33 4.66 5.33 -15.48
N ILE A 34 4.99 4.04 -15.48
CA ILE A 34 4.61 3.07 -14.44
C ILE A 34 5.84 2.60 -13.65
N SER A 35 7.04 2.74 -14.22
CA SER A 35 8.34 2.32 -13.66
C SER A 35 8.72 3.01 -12.35
N GLU A 36 8.14 4.18 -12.08
CA GLU A 36 8.28 4.90 -10.80
C GLU A 36 7.55 4.21 -9.64
N ARG A 37 6.75 3.18 -9.94
CA ARG A 37 5.95 2.43 -8.95
C ARG A 37 6.25 0.94 -9.09
N GLY A 38 7.11 0.41 -8.21
CA GLY A 38 7.27 -1.05 -8.08
C GLY A 38 5.94 -1.70 -7.71
N ILE A 39 5.56 -2.82 -8.35
CA ILE A 39 4.30 -3.52 -8.14
C ILE A 39 4.54 -4.83 -7.36
N ASP A 40 3.89 -5.00 -6.20
CA ASP A 40 3.91 -6.24 -5.42
C ASP A 40 2.48 -6.83 -5.33
N ILE A 41 2.34 -8.16 -5.48
CA ILE A 41 1.07 -8.86 -5.29
C ILE A 41 1.07 -9.47 -3.90
N VAL A 42 0.37 -8.83 -2.97
CA VAL A 42 0.48 -9.14 -1.54
C VAL A 42 -0.64 -10.05 -1.02
N SER A 43 -1.78 -10.16 -1.73
CA SER A 43 -2.91 -11.01 -1.33
C SER A 43 -3.89 -11.25 -2.50
N ASN A 44 -4.75 -12.26 -2.36
CA ASN A 44 -5.89 -12.55 -3.22
C ASN A 44 -7.26 -12.23 -2.58
N VAL A 45 -7.27 -11.78 -1.31
CA VAL A 45 -8.46 -11.37 -0.56
C VAL A 45 -8.13 -10.07 0.17
N TYR A 46 -9.02 -9.08 0.09
CA TYR A 46 -8.92 -7.86 0.89
C TYR A 46 -9.73 -8.01 2.19
N ASP A 47 -9.03 -8.05 3.32
CA ASP A 47 -9.61 -8.33 4.65
C ASP A 47 -9.61 -7.09 5.58
N ARG A 48 -9.35 -5.91 5.02
CA ARG A 48 -9.22 -4.68 5.81
C ARG A 48 -10.58 -4.00 6.04
N ARG A 49 -10.64 -3.20 7.11
CA ARG A 49 -11.88 -2.54 7.55
C ARG A 49 -12.32 -1.40 6.64
N LYS A 50 -11.37 -0.58 6.17
CA LYS A 50 -11.66 0.49 5.20
C LYS A 50 -11.77 -0.11 3.81
N GLU A 51 -12.88 0.16 3.12
CA GLU A 51 -13.09 -0.33 1.75
C GLU A 51 -11.94 0.10 0.82
N PRO A 52 -11.54 -0.76 -0.13
CA PRO A 52 -10.47 -0.43 -1.03
C PRO A 52 -10.91 0.68 -2.00
N LEU A 53 -9.98 1.54 -2.40
CA LEU A 53 -10.27 2.62 -3.33
C LEU A 53 -10.43 2.05 -4.74
N LYS A 54 -11.57 2.30 -5.36
CA LYS A 54 -11.84 1.92 -6.75
C LYS A 54 -11.33 3.02 -7.69
N LEU A 55 -10.40 2.66 -8.56
CA LEU A 55 -9.94 3.51 -9.65
C LEU A 55 -10.48 2.98 -10.97
N VAL A 56 -11.19 3.83 -11.72
CA VAL A 56 -11.66 3.50 -13.07
C VAL A 56 -10.52 3.72 -14.06
N VAL A 57 -10.27 2.74 -14.92
CA VAL A 57 -9.23 2.75 -15.96
C VAL A 57 -9.91 2.59 -17.32
N ASP A 58 -9.58 3.45 -18.27
CA ASP A 58 -10.12 3.45 -19.64
C ASP A 58 -11.66 3.39 -19.74
N GLY A 59 -12.35 3.97 -18.76
CA GLY A 59 -13.81 4.12 -18.74
C GLY A 59 -14.63 2.84 -18.52
N SER A 60 -14.03 1.66 -18.68
CA SER A 60 -14.72 0.36 -18.58
C SER A 60 -14.05 -0.64 -17.64
N TYR A 61 -12.79 -0.40 -17.26
CA TYR A 61 -12.04 -1.25 -16.33
C TYR A 61 -11.95 -0.58 -14.96
N TRP A 62 -11.69 -1.37 -13.92
CA TRP A 62 -11.37 -0.82 -12.61
C TRP A 62 -10.28 -1.64 -11.93
N VAL A 63 -9.50 -0.95 -11.10
CA VAL A 63 -8.54 -1.55 -10.18
C VAL A 63 -8.86 -1.09 -8.77
N TYR A 64 -8.62 -1.96 -7.80
CA TYR A 64 -8.74 -1.63 -6.38
C TYR A 64 -7.34 -1.41 -5.82
N ILE A 65 -7.16 -0.33 -5.08
CA ILE A 65 -5.92 -0.05 -4.34
C ILE A 65 -6.22 0.08 -2.85
N SER A 66 -5.27 -0.33 -2.02
CA SER A 66 -5.39 -0.14 -0.58
C SER A 66 -5.48 1.36 -0.24
N PRO A 67 -6.40 1.77 0.66
CA PRO A 67 -6.47 3.13 1.16
C PRO A 67 -5.14 3.52 1.83
N PRO A 68 -4.70 4.78 1.70
CA PRO A 68 -3.43 5.21 2.27
C PRO A 68 -3.36 5.00 3.78
N GLU A 69 -4.50 5.07 4.49
CA GLU A 69 -4.54 4.78 5.93
C GLU A 69 -4.19 3.33 6.25
N GLU A 70 -4.75 2.36 5.49
CA GLU A 70 -4.44 0.94 5.66
C GLU A 70 -2.98 0.62 5.32
N VAL A 71 -2.44 1.30 4.32
CA VAL A 71 -1.01 1.21 3.96
C VAL A 71 -0.14 1.72 5.11
N ILE A 72 -0.44 2.91 5.66
CA ILE A 72 0.28 3.48 6.81
C ILE A 72 0.21 2.52 8.00
N ILE A 73 -0.98 2.05 8.37
CA ILE A 73 -1.16 1.12 9.51
C ILE A 73 -0.33 -0.15 9.32
N SER A 74 -0.34 -0.74 8.13
CA SER A 74 0.43 -1.95 7.84
C SER A 74 1.94 -1.71 7.97
N TYR A 75 2.43 -0.55 7.53
CA TYR A 75 3.84 -0.18 7.71
C TYR A 75 4.19 0.14 9.17
N LEU A 76 3.28 0.73 9.95
CA LEU A 76 3.48 0.93 11.38
C LEU A 76 3.57 -0.41 12.13
N GLU A 77 2.77 -1.41 11.75
CA GLU A 77 2.87 -2.76 12.29
C GLU A 77 4.23 -3.40 11.97
N ALA A 78 4.71 -3.30 10.73
CA ALA A 78 6.02 -3.80 10.33
C ALA A 78 7.17 -3.07 11.05
N TRP A 79 7.09 -1.73 11.15
CA TRP A 79 8.07 -0.94 11.89
C TRP A 79 8.10 -1.33 13.37
N LYS A 80 6.94 -1.46 14.02
CA LYS A 80 6.85 -1.81 15.45
C LYS A 80 7.27 -3.25 15.75
N LEU A 81 6.68 -4.21 15.04
CA LEU A 81 6.78 -5.63 15.38
C LEU A 81 8.04 -6.27 14.81
N GLN A 82 8.49 -5.81 13.64
CA GLN A 82 9.63 -6.39 12.92
C GLN A 82 10.86 -5.47 12.93
N ARG A 83 10.77 -4.28 13.52
CA ARG A 83 11.85 -3.27 13.53
C ARG A 83 12.33 -2.91 12.12
N SER A 84 11.40 -2.89 11.16
CA SER A 84 11.70 -2.57 9.77
C SER A 84 11.90 -1.06 9.58
N GLU A 85 13.16 -0.62 9.48
CA GLU A 85 13.48 0.77 9.15
C GLU A 85 13.07 1.15 7.73
N GLU A 86 12.97 0.18 6.82
CA GLU A 86 12.45 0.41 5.47
C GLU A 86 10.96 0.81 5.51
N ASP A 87 10.15 0.07 6.28
CA ASP A 87 8.71 0.36 6.38
C ASP A 87 8.42 1.62 7.21
N LYS A 88 9.29 1.97 8.15
CA LYS A 88 9.29 3.31 8.77
C LYS A 88 9.38 4.41 7.70
N MET A 89 10.37 4.33 6.81
CA MET A 89 10.55 5.32 5.74
C MET A 89 9.33 5.37 4.81
N LYS A 90 8.77 4.22 4.44
CA LYS A 90 7.55 4.17 3.63
C LYS A 90 6.36 4.80 4.34
N ALA A 91 6.18 4.54 5.65
CA ALA A 91 5.12 5.15 6.45
C ALA A 91 5.23 6.68 6.44
N VAL A 92 6.45 7.22 6.67
CA VAL A 92 6.71 8.67 6.63
C VAL A 92 6.36 9.26 5.27
N LEU A 93 6.82 8.64 4.18
CA LEU A 93 6.57 9.12 2.82
C LEU A 93 5.07 9.17 2.50
N VAL A 94 4.33 8.09 2.78
CA VAL A 94 2.89 8.02 2.49
C VAL A 94 2.13 9.02 3.36
N TYR A 95 2.42 9.07 4.67
CA TYR A 95 1.74 9.96 5.60
C TYR A 95 1.95 11.43 5.24
N CYS A 96 3.18 11.86 5.02
CA CYS A 96 3.45 13.26 4.69
C CYS A 96 2.90 13.65 3.32
N ALA A 97 2.98 12.77 2.32
CA ALA A 97 2.45 13.07 0.98
C ALA A 97 0.92 13.18 0.95
N GLN A 98 0.22 12.45 1.82
CA GLN A 98 -1.25 12.40 1.84
C GLN A 98 -1.87 13.10 3.05
N ARG A 99 -1.08 13.79 3.89
CA ARG A 99 -1.52 14.26 5.22
C ARG A 99 -2.88 14.96 5.23
N ASN A 100 -3.09 15.82 4.24
CA ASN A 100 -4.29 16.65 4.11
C ASN A 100 -5.52 15.88 3.57
N SER A 101 -5.33 14.70 2.99
CA SER A 101 -6.39 13.84 2.43
C SER A 101 -6.67 12.60 3.29
N LEU A 102 -5.85 12.31 4.30
CA LEU A 102 -6.03 11.17 5.19
C LEU A 102 -7.25 11.34 6.10
N ASP A 103 -8.00 10.25 6.26
CA ASP A 103 -8.99 10.10 7.31
C ASP A 103 -8.29 9.89 8.67
N GLN A 104 -8.07 11.01 9.35
CA GLN A 104 -7.39 11.04 10.65
C GLN A 104 -8.20 10.32 11.74
N GLY A 105 -9.53 10.24 11.61
CA GLY A 105 -10.38 9.48 12.53
C GLY A 105 -10.07 7.99 12.41
N TYR A 106 -10.13 7.47 11.19
CA TYR A 106 -9.80 6.08 10.90
C TYR A 106 -8.39 5.70 11.35
N LEU A 107 -7.38 6.52 11.06
CA LEU A 107 -5.99 6.26 11.46
C LEU A 107 -5.84 6.11 12.99
N ARG A 108 -6.48 6.99 13.77
CA ARG A 108 -6.42 6.91 15.23
C ARG A 108 -7.12 5.67 15.79
N ASP A 109 -8.30 5.36 15.26
CA ASP A 109 -9.08 4.21 15.71
C ASP A 109 -8.37 2.90 15.37
N GLU A 110 -7.92 2.77 14.12
CA GLU A 110 -7.29 1.56 13.62
C GLU A 110 -5.88 1.36 14.20
N SER A 111 -5.11 2.44 14.41
CA SER A 111 -3.81 2.35 15.11
C SER A 111 -3.96 1.92 16.57
N SER A 112 -5.02 2.34 17.24
CA SER A 112 -5.32 1.90 18.60
C SER A 112 -5.70 0.42 18.60
N ARG A 113 -6.57 0.00 17.69
CA ARG A 113 -7.02 -1.39 17.54
C ARG A 113 -5.88 -2.36 17.26
N ARG A 114 -4.95 -1.98 16.37
CA ARG A 114 -3.77 -2.80 16.03
C ARG A 114 -2.58 -2.57 16.96
N ASN A 115 -2.77 -1.80 18.03
CA ASN A 115 -1.74 -1.52 19.04
C ASN A 115 -0.46 -0.92 18.42
N VAL A 116 -0.60 0.04 17.52
CA VAL A 116 0.50 0.81 16.89
C VAL A 116 0.36 2.33 17.08
N ASN A 117 -0.56 2.78 17.95
CA ASN A 117 -0.80 4.21 18.19
C ASN A 117 0.44 4.97 18.71
N ASP A 118 1.30 4.31 19.49
CA ASP A 118 2.60 4.86 19.90
C ASP A 118 3.54 5.13 18.73
N TYR A 119 3.46 4.35 17.66
CA TYR A 119 4.22 4.59 16.43
C TYR A 119 3.54 5.59 15.50
N LEU A 120 2.21 5.66 15.50
CA LEU A 120 1.49 6.74 14.81
C LEU A 120 1.89 8.11 15.37
N ARG A 121 1.95 8.27 16.70
CA ARG A 121 2.40 9.54 17.31
C ARG A 121 3.83 9.91 16.92
N LYS A 122 4.75 8.95 16.83
CA LYS A 122 6.11 9.19 16.32
C LYS A 122 6.10 9.60 14.85
N LEU A 123 5.22 9.02 14.05
CA LEU A 123 5.08 9.33 12.63
C LEU A 123 4.62 10.79 12.42
N GLU A 124 3.70 11.26 13.26
CA GLU A 124 3.17 12.64 13.25
C GLU A 124 4.23 13.73 13.53
N GLU A 125 5.42 13.37 14.04
CA GLU A 125 6.51 14.32 14.30
C GLU A 125 7.34 14.68 13.05
N TYR A 126 7.22 13.91 11.96
CA TYR A 126 8.01 14.12 10.73
C TYR A 126 7.44 15.20 9.82
N CYS A 127 6.14 15.42 9.94
CA CYS A 127 5.35 16.44 9.30
C CYS A 127 4.11 16.59 10.19
#